data_AF-A0A917ADF6-F1
#
_entry.id   AF-A0A917ADF6-F1
#
_cell.length_a   1.000
_cell.length_b   1.000
_cell.length_c   1.000
_cell.angle_alpha   90.00
_cell.angle_beta   90.00
_cell.angle_gamma   90.00
#
_symmetry.space_group_name_H-M   'P 1'
#
loop_
_entity.id
_entity.type
_entity.pdbx_description
1 polymer ?
#
loop_
_entity_poly.entity_id
_entity_poly.type
_entity_poly.pdbx_seq_one_letter_code
_entity_poly.pdbx_strand_id
1 'polypeptide(L)'
;MSALGYLWHKHKGALIALALALVVTLFFAVRIVAQWIYWTDPAHRDQQIEGWMTAGYIAHSYAVPRDVIRDALPADVPTGKHMPLDRIAAENGIRLTVLIDGLYAAIEAERAAIDR
;
A
#
# COMPACT_ATOMS: atom_id res chain seq x y z
N MET A 1 10.78 49.11 -12.25
CA MET A 1 10.81 48.66 -13.67
C MET A 1 11.02 47.16 -13.66
N SER A 2 10.00 46.39 -14.00
CA SER A 2 9.96 44.93 -13.82
C SER A 2 10.95 44.24 -14.75
N ALA A 3 12.04 43.70 -14.17
CA ALA A 3 13.07 42.96 -14.90
C ALA A 3 12.50 41.78 -15.73
N LEU A 4 11.35 41.23 -15.32
CA LEU A 4 10.58 40.24 -16.08
C LEU A 4 10.15 40.75 -17.47
N GLY A 5 9.78 42.03 -17.61
CA GLY A 5 9.31 42.58 -18.88
C GLY A 5 10.40 42.77 -19.94
N TYR A 6 11.64 43.02 -19.50
CA TYR A 6 12.79 43.21 -20.39
C TYR A 6 13.30 41.88 -20.97
N LEU A 7 13.36 40.82 -20.14
CA LEU A 7 13.75 39.47 -20.58
C LEU A 7 12.72 38.82 -21.51
N TRP A 8 11.44 39.16 -21.33
CA TRP A 8 10.34 38.70 -22.19
C TRP A 8 10.44 39.22 -23.63
N HIS A 9 11.12 40.34 -23.89
CA HIS A 9 11.22 40.86 -25.26
C HIS A 9 12.41 40.28 -26.03
N LYS A 10 13.49 39.88 -25.34
CA LYS A 10 14.77 39.49 -25.96
C LYS A 10 15.05 37.98 -25.93
N HIS A 11 14.51 37.24 -24.96
CA HIS A 11 14.80 35.81 -24.76
C HIS A 11 13.54 34.98 -24.42
N LYS A 12 12.44 35.20 -25.15
CA LYS A 12 11.17 34.43 -25.02
C LYS A 12 11.40 32.93 -25.00
N GLY A 13 12.28 32.43 -25.88
CA GLY A 13 12.63 31.01 -25.94
C GLY A 13 13.26 30.48 -24.65
N ALA A 14 14.15 31.25 -24.02
CA ALA A 14 14.79 30.85 -22.76
C ALA A 14 13.78 30.84 -21.60
N LEU A 15 12.85 31.80 -21.57
CA LEU A 15 11.78 31.82 -20.56
C LEU A 15 10.78 30.69 -20.74
N ILE A 16 10.39 30.39 -21.98
CA ILE A 16 9.51 29.25 -22.28
C ILE A 16 10.20 27.94 -21.92
N ALA A 17 11.48 27.78 -22.27
CA ALA A 17 12.27 26.60 -21.92
C ALA A 17 12.42 26.44 -20.40
N LEU A 18 12.66 27.53 -19.66
CA LEU A 18 12.72 27.52 -18.21
C LEU A 18 11.38 27.14 -17.58
N ALA A 19 10.28 27.71 -18.08
CA ALA A 19 8.94 27.37 -17.59
C ALA A 19 8.60 25.90 -17.86
N LEU A 20 8.91 25.39 -19.06
CA LEU A 20 8.76 23.98 -19.40
C LEU A 20 9.60 23.08 -18.50
N ALA A 21 10.86 23.43 -18.27
CA ALA A 21 11.75 22.67 -17.38
C ALA A 21 11.18 22.59 -15.97
N LEU A 22 10.68 23.70 -15.42
CA LEU A 22 10.04 23.72 -14.10
C LEU A 22 8.80 22.81 -14.03
N VAL A 23 7.94 22.84 -15.06
CA VAL A 23 6.75 21.97 -15.13
C VAL A 23 7.15 20.49 -15.16
N VAL A 24 8.15 20.13 -15.98
CA VAL A 24 8.66 18.76 -16.07
C VAL A 24 9.26 18.33 -14.73
N THR A 25 10.10 19.16 -14.10
CA THR A 25 10.68 18.87 -12.79
C THR A 25 9.60 18.67 -11.74
N LEU A 26 8.57 19.51 -11.71
CA LEU A 26 7.46 19.39 -10.75
C LEU A 26 6.68 18.09 -10.95
N PHE A 27 6.41 17.73 -12.21
CA PHE A 27 5.75 16.46 -12.55
C PHE A 27 6.55 15.25 -12.05
N PHE A 28 7.86 15.22 -12.30
CA PHE A 28 8.71 14.14 -11.82
C PHE A 28 8.82 14.14 -10.29
N ALA A 29 8.93 15.30 -9.65
CA ALA A 29 8.97 15.40 -8.19
C ALA A 29 7.68 14.84 -7.56
N VAL A 30 6.50 15.22 -8.05
CA VAL A 30 5.22 14.69 -7.59
C VAL A 30 5.13 13.18 -7.83
N ARG A 31 5.54 12.70 -9.01
CA ARG A 31 5.54 11.27 -9.33
C ARG A 31 6.47 10.48 -8.41
N ILE A 32 7.66 11.01 -8.13
CA ILE A 32 8.64 10.40 -7.23
C ILE A 32 8.11 10.40 -5.80
N VAL A 33 7.53 11.49 -5.31
CA VAL A 33 6.96 11.55 -3.96
C VAL A 33 5.76 10.62 -3.83
N ALA A 34 4.87 10.56 -4.82
CA ALA A 34 3.75 9.61 -4.83
C ALA A 34 4.23 8.16 -4.81
N GLN A 35 5.26 7.85 -5.61
CA GLN A 35 5.90 6.53 -5.60
C GLN A 35 6.58 6.29 -4.25
N TRP A 36 7.36 7.23 -3.75
CA TRP A 36 8.04 7.08 -2.47
C TRP A 36 7.06 6.86 -1.33
N ILE A 37 5.96 7.61 -1.24
CA ILE A 37 4.85 7.39 -0.30
C ILE A 37 4.26 5.99 -0.48
N TYR A 38 4.01 5.57 -1.72
CA TYR A 38 3.55 4.21 -2.03
C TYR A 38 4.55 3.11 -1.58
N TRP A 39 5.86 3.39 -1.55
CA TRP A 39 6.90 2.46 -1.08
C TRP A 39 7.31 2.67 0.39
N THR A 40 6.88 3.77 1.03
CA THR A 40 7.13 4.09 2.45
C THR A 40 5.92 3.84 3.33
N ASP A 41 4.77 3.51 2.76
CA ASP A 41 3.73 2.81 3.48
C ASP A 41 4.35 1.52 4.06
N PRO A 42 4.46 1.38 5.39
CA PRO A 42 5.04 0.22 6.04
C PRO A 42 4.37 -1.10 5.61
N ALA A 43 3.16 -1.02 5.03
CA ALA A 43 2.41 -2.12 4.44
C ALA A 43 3.12 -2.85 3.28
N HIS A 44 4.09 -2.24 2.57
CA HIS A 44 4.77 -2.89 1.43
C HIS A 44 6.06 -3.63 1.80
N ARG A 45 6.49 -3.60 3.06
CA ARG A 45 7.60 -4.47 3.52
C ARG A 45 7.15 -5.90 3.74
N ASP A 46 5.86 -6.10 3.98
CA ASP A 46 5.26 -7.41 4.07
C ASP A 46 4.60 -7.73 2.72
N GLN A 47 4.81 -8.94 2.18
CA GLN A 47 4.25 -9.33 0.88
C GLN A 47 2.75 -9.10 0.87
N GLN A 48 2.21 -8.42 -0.17
CA GLN A 48 0.76 -8.23 -0.30
C GLN A 48 0.06 -9.57 -0.08
N ILE A 49 -0.85 -9.61 0.89
CA ILE A 49 -1.65 -10.80 1.15
C ILE A 49 -2.46 -11.10 -0.11
N GLU A 50 -2.10 -12.17 -0.80
CA GLU A 50 -2.80 -12.59 -2.01
C GLU A 50 -3.83 -13.68 -1.71
N GLY A 51 -4.87 -13.78 -2.55
CA GLY A 51 -5.98 -14.73 -2.35
C GLY A 51 -5.57 -16.19 -2.31
N TRP A 52 -4.46 -16.56 -2.95
CA TRP A 52 -3.93 -17.93 -2.91
C TRP A 52 -3.19 -18.24 -1.60
N MET A 53 -2.84 -17.23 -0.80
CA MET A 53 -2.11 -17.43 0.45
C MET A 53 -3.02 -18.10 1.48
N THR A 54 -2.41 -18.97 2.30
CA THR A 54 -3.12 -19.64 3.40
C THR A 54 -2.93 -18.87 4.70
N ALA A 55 -3.90 -18.96 5.62
CA ALA A 55 -3.84 -18.34 6.93
C ALA A 55 -2.52 -18.64 7.69
N GLY A 56 -2.08 -19.91 7.65
CA GLY A 56 -0.81 -20.32 8.27
C GLY A 56 0.44 -19.72 7.60
N TYR A 57 0.40 -19.55 6.27
CA TYR A 57 1.49 -18.91 5.54
C TYR A 57 1.60 -17.41 5.89
N ILE A 58 0.45 -16.73 5.99
CA ILE A 58 0.39 -15.31 6.35
C ILE A 58 0.90 -15.10 7.78
N ALA A 59 0.45 -15.90 8.74
CA ALA A 59 0.96 -15.85 10.12
C ALA A 59 2.49 -15.97 10.17
N HIS A 60 3.05 -16.86 9.34
CA HIS A 60 4.50 -17.07 9.30
C HIS A 60 5.25 -15.94 8.59
N SER A 61 4.71 -15.43 7.48
CA SER A 61 5.32 -14.34 6.69
C SER A 61 5.33 -13.01 7.45
N TYR A 62 4.26 -12.74 8.21
CA TYR A 62 4.12 -11.52 9.01
C TYR A 62 4.64 -11.66 10.46
N ALA A 63 5.19 -12.84 10.81
CA ALA A 63 5.72 -13.19 12.12
C ALA A 63 4.73 -12.93 13.29
N VAL A 64 3.43 -13.15 13.07
CA VAL A 64 2.39 -12.99 14.09
C VAL A 64 1.88 -14.35 14.60
N PRO A 65 1.36 -14.43 15.84
CA PRO A 65 0.75 -15.66 16.33
C PRO A 65 -0.39 -16.13 15.43
N ARG A 66 -0.50 -17.45 15.23
CA ARG A 66 -1.57 -18.04 14.40
C ARG A 66 -2.97 -17.74 14.93
N ASP A 67 -3.08 -17.52 16.24
CA ASP A 67 -4.32 -17.18 16.92
C ASP A 67 -4.88 -15.83 16.43
N VAL A 68 -4.02 -14.82 16.22
CA VAL A 68 -4.41 -13.50 15.70
C VAL A 68 -5.02 -13.62 14.31
N ILE A 69 -4.37 -14.39 13.44
CA ILE A 69 -4.86 -14.62 12.07
C ILE A 69 -6.14 -15.45 12.09
N ARG A 70 -6.26 -16.45 12.98
CA ARG A 70 -7.48 -17.25 13.14
C ARG A 70 -8.66 -16.40 13.58
N ASP A 71 -8.46 -15.55 14.57
CA ASP A 71 -9.55 -14.75 15.17
C ASP A 71 -10.03 -13.65 14.20
N ALA A 72 -9.19 -13.27 13.24
CA ALA A 72 -9.56 -12.39 12.13
C ALA A 72 -10.30 -13.08 10.97
N LEU A 73 -10.33 -14.42 10.93
CA LEU A 73 -11.06 -15.18 9.92
C LEU A 73 -12.53 -15.39 10.35
N PRO A 74 -13.44 -15.65 9.39
CA PRO A 74 -14.80 -16.07 9.70
C PRO A 74 -14.82 -17.34 10.56
N ALA A 75 -15.77 -17.41 11.51
CA ALA A 75 -15.87 -18.50 12.49
C ALA A 75 -16.03 -19.90 11.86
N ASP A 76 -16.51 -19.97 10.62
CA ASP A 76 -16.82 -21.22 9.93
C ASP A 76 -15.62 -21.80 9.16
N VAL A 77 -14.44 -21.17 9.25
CA VAL A 77 -13.23 -21.69 8.58
C VAL A 77 -12.74 -22.96 9.30
N PRO A 78 -12.65 -24.11 8.61
CA PRO A 78 -12.21 -25.35 9.25
C PRO A 78 -10.78 -25.21 9.79
N THR A 79 -10.63 -25.29 11.11
CA THR A 79 -9.33 -25.34 11.78
C THR A 79 -8.50 -26.51 11.25
N GLY A 80 -7.45 -26.22 10.48
CA GLY A 80 -6.46 -27.22 10.05
C GLY A 80 -6.38 -27.49 8.54
N LYS A 81 -7.23 -26.88 7.70
CA LYS A 81 -7.03 -26.97 6.23
C LYS A 81 -6.13 -25.85 5.74
N HIS A 82 -5.17 -26.19 4.87
CA HIS A 82 -4.43 -25.27 4.02
C HIS A 82 -5.38 -24.68 2.96
N MET A 83 -6.37 -23.91 3.41
CA MET A 83 -7.36 -23.29 2.56
C MET A 83 -6.86 -21.91 2.15
N PRO A 84 -6.82 -21.60 0.84
CA PRO A 84 -6.50 -20.27 0.37
C PRO A 84 -7.62 -19.28 0.74
N LEU A 85 -7.25 -18.01 0.95
CA LEU A 85 -8.17 -16.95 1.34
C LEU A 85 -9.28 -16.71 0.32
N ASP A 86 -9.03 -16.92 -0.98
CA ASP A 86 -10.01 -16.79 -2.05
C ASP A 86 -11.20 -17.75 -1.85
N ARG A 87 -10.92 -18.99 -1.47
CA ARG A 87 -11.93 -20.01 -1.17
C ARG A 87 -12.66 -19.66 0.12
N ILE A 88 -11.95 -19.20 1.15
CA ILE A 88 -12.57 -18.75 2.41
C ILE A 88 -13.56 -17.60 2.13
N ALA A 89 -13.14 -16.61 1.35
CA ALA A 89 -13.98 -15.48 0.97
C ALA A 89 -15.22 -15.94 0.19
N ALA A 90 -15.03 -16.86 -0.77
CA ALA A 90 -16.12 -17.42 -1.57
C ALA A 90 -17.12 -18.24 -0.73
N GLU A 91 -16.65 -19.09 0.18
CA GLU A 91 -17.50 -19.93 1.04
C GLU A 91 -18.31 -19.11 2.05
N ASN A 92 -17.76 -17.97 2.49
CA ASN A 92 -18.42 -17.08 3.45
C ASN A 92 -19.23 -15.95 2.78
N GLY A 93 -19.24 -15.88 1.44
CA GLY A 93 -19.94 -14.82 0.69
C GLY A 93 -19.37 -13.41 0.91
N ILE A 94 -18.10 -13.30 1.30
CA ILE A 94 -17.42 -12.03 1.58
C ILE A 94 -16.50 -11.68 0.42
N ARG A 95 -16.29 -10.39 0.14
CA ARG A 95 -15.27 -9.98 -0.83
C ARG A 95 -13.88 -10.28 -0.28
N LEU A 96 -13.02 -10.86 -1.10
CA LEU A 96 -11.62 -11.15 -0.76
C LEU A 96 -10.88 -9.91 -0.22
N THR A 97 -11.13 -8.73 -0.80
CA THR A 97 -10.52 -7.47 -0.33
C THR A 97 -10.91 -7.13 1.10
N VAL A 98 -12.19 -7.32 1.47
CA VAL A 98 -12.67 -7.05 2.84
C VAL A 98 -12.03 -8.00 3.84
N LEU A 99 -11.85 -9.27 3.45
CA LEU A 99 -11.15 -10.26 4.27
C LEU A 99 -9.67 -9.90 4.47
N ILE A 100 -9.00 -9.47 3.40
CA ILE A 100 -7.61 -9.02 3.44
C ILE A 100 -7.45 -7.78 4.32
N ASP A 101 -8.32 -6.79 4.17
CA ASP A 101 -8.31 -5.55 4.96
C ASP A 101 -8.50 -5.86 6.46
N GLY A 102 -9.39 -6.78 6.81
CA GLY A 102 -9.59 -7.25 8.19
C GLY A 102 -8.36 -7.95 8.75
N LEU A 103 -7.66 -8.73 7.92
CA LEU A 103 -6.43 -9.41 8.32
C LEU A 103 -5.29 -8.43 8.59
N TYR A 104 -5.12 -7.40 7.75
CA TYR A 104 -4.17 -6.32 8.00
C TYR A 104 -4.48 -5.57 9.29
N ALA A 105 -5.76 -5.24 9.55
CA ALA A 105 -6.16 -4.56 10.78
C ALA A 105 -5.82 -5.37 12.04
N ALA A 106 -5.98 -6.70 12.00
CA ALA A 106 -5.62 -7.58 13.10
C ALA A 106 -4.11 -7.67 13.33
N ILE A 107 -3.33 -7.75 12.24
CA ILE A 107 -1.85 -7.76 12.31
C ILE A 107 -1.33 -6.44 12.91
N GLU A 108 -1.86 -5.32 12.46
CA GLU A 108 -1.45 -4.00 12.95
C GLU A 108 -1.83 -3.81 14.43
N ALA A 109 -3.02 -4.27 14.83
CA ALA A 109 -3.44 -4.24 16.23
C ALA A 109 -2.51 -5.06 17.14
N GLU A 110 -2.06 -6.23 16.68
CA GLU A 110 -1.10 -7.06 17.41
C GLU A 110 0.27 -6.38 17.52
N ARG A 111 0.78 -5.81 16.42
CA ARG A 111 2.07 -5.08 16.43
C ARG A 111 2.04 -3.89 17.37
N ALA A 112 0.95 -3.12 17.37
CA ALA A 112 0.75 -2.01 18.29
C ALA A 112 0.61 -2.45 19.77
N ALA A 113 0.18 -3.69 20.03
CA ALA A 113 0.11 -4.25 21.37
C ALA A 113 1.48 -4.74 21.88
N ILE A 114 2.33 -5.26 20.98
CA ILE A 114 3.69 -5.72 21.31
C ILE A 114 4.63 -4.54 21.62
N ASP A 115 4.45 -3.40 20.95
CA ASP A 115 5.29 -2.21 21.12
C ASP A 115 4.97 -1.38 22.39
N ARG A 116 3.96 -1.76 23.18
CA ARG A 116 3.50 -1.05 24.39
C ARG A 116 4.04 -1.68 25.68
#